data_AF-A0A0D3J3K5-F1
#
_entry.id   AF-A0A0D3J3K5-F1
#
_cell.length_a   1.000
_cell.length_b   1.000
_cell.length_c   1.000
_cell.angle_alpha   90.00
_cell.angle_beta   90.00
_cell.angle_gamma   90.00
#
_symmetry.space_group_name_H-M   'P 1'
#
loop_
_entity.id
_entity.type
_entity.pdbx_description
1 polymer ?
#
loop_
_entity_poly.entity_id
_entity_poly.type
_entity_poly.pdbx_seq_one_letter_code
_entity_poly.pdbx_strand_id
1 'polypeptide(L)'
;EAAVPDVALTRSRDGSTGTATFRFDNATVLSLDDVWDNGLLTGLWLRDEEGELHTRDLDVEFERGRPTRVVAILVLKSVQEWQRFIRFMERYAEANDLSY
;
A
#
# COMPACT_ATOMS: atom_id res chain seq x y z
N GLU A 1 5.08 8.55 -4.82
CA GLU A 1 3.79 8.45 -5.52
C GLU A 1 2.94 9.62 -5.07
N ALA A 2 2.27 10.31 -6.00
CA ALA A 2 1.41 11.46 -5.66
C ALA A 2 -0.04 11.03 -5.42
N ALA A 3 -0.45 9.87 -5.96
CA ALA A 3 -1.77 9.32 -5.72
C ALA A 3 -1.91 8.82 -4.28
N VAL A 4 -2.93 9.32 -3.58
CA VAL A 4 -3.37 8.79 -2.29
C VAL A 4 -4.11 7.46 -2.55
N PRO A 5 -3.69 6.34 -1.93
CA PRO A 5 -4.38 5.07 -2.06
C PRO A 5 -5.64 5.01 -1.17
N ASP A 6 -6.60 4.21 -1.61
CA ASP A 6 -7.62 3.68 -0.71
C ASP A 6 -6.98 2.60 0.17
N VAL A 7 -7.13 2.73 1.49
CA VAL A 7 -6.55 1.80 2.46
C VAL A 7 -7.64 1.05 3.20
N ALA A 8 -7.66 -0.26 3.04
CA ALA A 8 -8.56 -1.16 3.78
C ALA A 8 -7.75 -1.97 4.79
N LEU A 9 -8.22 -2.01 6.03
CA LEU A 9 -7.55 -2.71 7.11
C LEU A 9 -8.43 -3.85 7.63
N THR A 10 -7.92 -5.07 7.56
CA THR A 10 -8.58 -6.26 8.10
C THR A 10 -7.76 -6.82 9.25
N ARG A 11 -8.42 -7.24 10.33
CA ARG A 11 -7.78 -7.88 11.46
C ARG A 11 -8.40 -9.26 11.69
N SER A 12 -7.56 -10.25 11.96
CA SER A 12 -8.02 -11.57 12.34
C SER A 12 -8.83 -11.51 13.65
N ARG A 13 -9.79 -12.43 13.82
CA ARG A 13 -10.69 -12.43 14.98
C ARG A 13 -9.97 -12.65 16.31
N ASP A 14 -8.87 -13.38 16.27
CA ASP A 14 -7.95 -13.63 17.39
C ASP A 14 -6.96 -12.46 17.62
N GLY A 15 -6.94 -11.47 16.73
CA GLY A 15 -6.12 -10.27 16.83
C GLY A 15 -4.62 -10.48 16.64
N SER A 16 -4.21 -11.69 16.23
CA SER A 16 -2.82 -12.11 16.05
C SER A 16 -2.20 -11.55 14.77
N THR A 17 -3.00 -11.39 13.72
CA THR A 17 -2.56 -10.95 12.40
C THR A 17 -3.47 -9.87 11.85
N GLY A 18 -2.87 -8.99 11.06
CA GLY A 18 -3.56 -7.93 10.35
C GLY A 18 -3.15 -7.91 8.89
N THR A 19 -4.03 -7.41 8.03
CA THR A 19 -3.73 -7.19 6.62
C THR A 19 -4.16 -5.79 6.26
N ALA A 20 -3.23 -4.99 5.77
CA ALA A 20 -3.49 -3.69 5.17
C ALA A 20 -3.43 -3.83 3.65
N THR A 21 -4.53 -3.52 2.99
CA THR A 21 -4.64 -3.51 1.53
C THR A 21 -4.65 -2.08 1.05
N PHE A 22 -3.71 -1.76 0.17
CA PHE A 22 -3.60 -0.47 -0.50
C PHE A 22 -4.07 -0.61 -1.93
N ARG A 23 -4.96 0.26 -2.36
CA ARG A 23 -5.52 0.25 -3.72
C ARG A 23 -5.24 1.59 -4.38
N PHE A 24 -4.56 1.55 -5.52
CA PHE A 24 -4.17 2.73 -6.28
C PHE A 24 -4.84 2.71 -7.65
N ASP A 25 -5.85 3.56 -7.83
CA ASP A 25 -6.63 3.65 -9.07
C ASP A 25 -5.98 4.55 -10.14
N ASN A 26 -5.22 5.55 -9.72
CA ASN A 26 -4.56 6.51 -10.63
C ASN A 26 -3.09 6.73 -10.25
N ALA A 27 -2.38 5.66 -9.85
CA ALA A 27 -0.96 5.79 -9.55
C ALA A 27 -0.18 6.16 -10.82
N THR A 28 0.77 7.08 -10.67
CA THR A 28 1.65 7.55 -11.75
C THR A 28 2.38 6.37 -12.41
N VAL A 29 2.70 5.34 -11.62
CA VAL A 29 3.32 4.10 -12.10
C VAL A 29 2.51 3.38 -13.20
N LEU A 30 1.18 3.51 -13.20
CA LEU A 30 0.29 2.96 -14.24
C LEU A 30 0.52 3.59 -15.61
N SER A 31 1.03 4.81 -15.66
CA SER A 31 1.34 5.53 -16.92
C SER A 31 2.74 5.24 -17.48
N LEU A 32 3.57 4.49 -16.75
CA LEU A 32 4.94 4.19 -17.16
C LEU A 32 4.98 2.82 -17.86
N ASP A 33 4.92 2.83 -19.20
CA ASP A 33 4.93 1.61 -20.02
C ASP A 33 6.12 0.69 -19.70
N ASP A 34 7.30 1.28 -19.45
CA ASP A 34 8.54 0.56 -19.12
C ASP A 34 8.43 -0.29 -17.84
N VAL A 35 7.58 0.13 -16.87
CA VAL A 35 7.38 -0.62 -15.63
C VAL A 35 6.63 -1.92 -15.88
N TRP A 36 5.68 -1.91 -16.82
CA TRP A 36 4.85 -3.05 -17.18
C TRP A 36 5.58 -3.99 -18.13
N ASP A 37 6.26 -3.43 -19.12
CA ASP A 37 7.00 -4.20 -20.13
C ASP A 37 8.22 -4.91 -19.52
N ASN A 38 8.89 -4.30 -18.54
CA ASN A 38 10.08 -4.85 -17.88
C ASN A 38 9.85 -5.39 -16.47
N GLY A 39 8.61 -5.36 -15.96
CA GLY A 39 8.28 -5.88 -14.63
C GLY A 39 9.04 -5.18 -13.48
N LEU A 40 9.21 -3.86 -13.57
CA LEU A 40 10.02 -3.09 -12.62
C LEU A 40 9.30 -2.81 -11.29
N LEU A 41 8.01 -3.13 -11.21
CA LEU A 41 7.23 -2.98 -9.99
C LEU A 41 7.60 -4.10 -9.00
N THR A 42 8.43 -3.77 -8.01
CA THR A 42 9.09 -4.73 -7.12
C THR A 42 8.53 -4.78 -5.69
N GLY A 43 7.78 -3.76 -5.29
CA GLY A 43 7.20 -3.67 -3.95
C GLY A 43 6.55 -2.33 -3.65
N LEU A 44 5.95 -2.26 -2.47
CA LEU A 44 5.50 -1.04 -1.83
C LEU A 44 6.37 -0.80 -0.59
N TRP A 45 6.89 0.42 -0.44
CA TRP A 45 7.65 0.86 0.73
C TRP A 45 6.92 2.02 1.41
N LEU A 46 6.58 1.84 2.68
CA LEU A 46 6.02 2.83 3.58
C LEU A 46 7.16 3.37 4.44
N ARG A 47 7.61 4.60 4.17
CA ARG A 47 8.76 5.21 4.86
C ARG A 47 8.31 6.42 5.67
N ASP A 48 8.73 6.48 6.91
CA ASP A 48 8.59 7.66 7.77
C ASP A 48 9.83 7.81 8.69
N GLU A 49 9.76 8.72 9.66
CA GLU A 49 10.84 8.98 10.61
C GLU A 49 11.16 7.80 11.56
N GLU A 50 10.21 6.89 11.79
CA GLU A 50 10.39 5.69 12.64
C GLU A 50 11.00 4.51 11.87
N GLY A 51 11.15 4.61 10.54
CA GLY A 51 11.75 3.57 9.70
C GLY A 51 10.89 3.21 8.48
N GLU A 52 11.03 1.97 8.01
CA GLU A 52 10.33 1.50 6.82
C GLU A 52 9.55 0.20 7.04
N LEU A 53 8.33 0.14 6.53
CA LEU A 53 7.57 -1.09 6.30
C LEU A 53 7.54 -1.34 4.79
N HIS A 54 7.62 -2.59 4.36
CA HIS A 54 7.55 -2.90 2.95
C HIS A 54 6.82 -4.21 2.69
N THR A 55 6.25 -4.30 1.50
CA THR A 55 5.69 -5.55 0.98
C THR A 55 6.12 -5.73 -0.48
N ARG A 56 6.25 -6.98 -0.89
CA ARG A 56 6.44 -7.38 -2.29
C ARG A 56 5.19 -8.03 -2.87
N ASP A 57 4.15 -8.17 -2.05
CA ASP A 57 2.87 -8.72 -2.45
C ASP A 57 2.08 -7.61 -3.14
N LEU A 58 2.15 -7.65 -4.46
CA LEU A 58 1.57 -6.69 -5.38
C LEU A 58 0.75 -7.44 -6.42
N ASP A 59 -0.46 -6.95 -6.65
CA ASP A 59 -1.34 -7.36 -7.72
C ASP A 59 -1.64 -6.15 -8.60
N VAL A 60 -1.84 -6.41 -9.89
CA VAL A 60 -2.09 -5.39 -10.90
C VAL A 60 -3.34 -5.79 -11.66
N GLU A 61 -4.38 -4.97 -11.54
CA GLU A 61 -5.61 -5.20 -12.29
C GLU A 61 -5.49 -4.57 -13.68
N PHE A 62 -5.88 -5.34 -14.69
CA PHE A 62 -5.91 -4.91 -16.08
C PHE A 62 -7.35 -4.84 -16.58
N GLU A 63 -7.72 -3.71 -17.20
CA GLU A 63 -8.99 -3.57 -17.90
C GLU A 63 -8.71 -3.34 -19.39
N ARG A 64 -9.27 -4.19 -20.25
CA ARG A 64 -9.08 -4.13 -21.72
C ARG A 64 -7.60 -4.05 -22.16
N GLY A 65 -6.73 -4.77 -21.45
CA GLY A 65 -5.30 -4.84 -21.75
C GLY A 65 -4.49 -3.62 -21.31
N ARG A 66 -5.08 -2.70 -20.54
CA ARG A 66 -4.36 -1.58 -19.92
C ARG A 66 -4.31 -1.77 -18.40
N PRO A 67 -3.18 -1.49 -17.74
CA PRO A 67 -3.09 -1.52 -16.29
C PRO A 67 -3.97 -0.39 -15.74
N THR A 68 -4.94 -0.73 -14.91
CA THR A 68 -5.87 0.24 -14.32
C THR A 68 -5.69 0.40 -12.83
N ARG A 69 -5.11 -0.59 -12.16
CA ARG A 69 -4.99 -0.57 -10.71
C ARG A 69 -3.79 -1.31 -10.21
N VAL A 70 -3.20 -0.80 -9.15
CA VAL A 70 -2.22 -1.55 -8.34
C VAL A 70 -2.82 -1.80 -6.97
N VAL A 71 -2.79 -3.05 -6.54
CA VAL A 71 -3.19 -3.47 -5.20
C VAL A 71 -1.94 -3.98 -4.48
N ALA A 72 -1.62 -3.43 -3.33
CA ALA A 72 -0.53 -3.90 -2.49
C ALA A 72 -1.09 -4.47 -1.18
N ILE A 73 -0.57 -5.62 -0.77
CA ILE A 73 -1.02 -6.30 0.45
C ILE A 73 0.13 -6.34 1.45
N LEU A 74 -0.04 -5.68 2.59
CA LEU A 74 0.90 -5.74 3.70
C LEU A 74 0.33 -6.62 4.81
N VAL A 75 1.00 -7.75 5.07
CA VAL A 75 0.65 -8.66 6.16
C VAL A 75 1.42 -8.25 7.42
N LEU A 76 0.68 -7.87 8.45
CA LEU A 76 1.15 -7.50 9.78
C LEU A 76 1.10 -8.75 10.66
N LYS A 77 2.27 -9.30 10.97
CA LYS A 77 2.42 -10.60 11.64
C LYS A 77 2.47 -10.50 13.16
N SER A 78 2.55 -9.28 13.69
CA SER A 78 2.65 -9.03 15.12
C SER A 78 1.85 -7.81 15.55
N VAL A 79 1.53 -7.76 16.84
CA VAL A 79 0.87 -6.58 17.45
C VAL A 79 1.78 -5.35 17.35
N GLN A 80 3.09 -5.52 17.41
CA GLN A 80 4.06 -4.44 17.29
C GLN A 80 4.07 -3.84 15.88
N GLU A 81 4.07 -4.68 14.83
CA GLU A 81 3.94 -4.23 13.45
C GLU A 81 2.61 -3.52 13.22
N TRP A 82 1.53 -4.02 13.80
CA TRP A 82 0.24 -3.35 13.74
C TRP A 82 0.27 -1.96 14.37
N GLN A 83 0.77 -1.83 15.59
CA GLN A 83 0.88 -0.53 16.27
C GLN A 83 1.78 0.43 15.49
N ARG A 84 2.85 -0.09 14.89
CA ARG A 84 3.75 0.68 14.02
C ARG A 84 3.04 1.18 12.76
N PHE A 85 2.23 0.32 12.14
CA PHE A 85 1.43 0.64 10.96
C PHE A 85 0.38 1.72 11.27
N ILE A 86 -0.31 1.64 12.40
CA ILE A 86 -1.29 2.66 12.80
C ILE A 86 -0.63 4.02 12.94
N ARG A 87 0.52 4.12 13.63
CA ARG A 87 1.28 5.38 13.73
C ARG A 87 1.73 5.92 12.37
N PHE A 88 2.14 5.03 11.45
CA PHE A 88 2.45 5.43 10.08
C PHE A 88 1.24 6.04 9.39
N MET A 89 0.08 5.38 9.48
CA MET A 89 -1.16 5.83 8.84
C MET A 89 -1.69 7.15 9.44
N GLU A 90 -1.55 7.36 10.75
CA GLU A 90 -1.88 8.63 11.39
C GLU A 90 -1.06 9.78 10.79
N ARG A 91 0.27 9.64 10.74
CA ARG A 91 1.15 10.64 10.13
C ARG A 91 0.90 10.82 8.64
N TYR A 92 0.65 9.72 7.94
CA TYR A 92 0.33 9.76 6.52
C TYR A 92 -0.98 10.52 6.27
N ALA A 93 -1.99 10.31 7.11
CA ALA A 93 -3.26 11.02 7.01
C ALA A 93 -3.10 12.51 7.31
N GLU A 94 -2.36 12.88 8.35
CA GLU A 94 -2.04 14.27 8.69
C GLU A 94 -1.29 14.98 7.55
N ALA A 95 -0.31 14.32 6.94
CA ALA A 95 0.49 14.90 5.85
C ALA A 95 -0.26 15.05 4.52
N ASN A 96 -1.34 14.30 4.33
CA ASN A 96 -2.14 14.32 3.09
C ASN A 96 -3.53 14.94 3.29
N ASP A 97 -3.76 15.64 4.42
CA ASP A 97 -5.04 16.26 4.79
C ASP A 97 -6.25 15.28 4.75
N LEU A 98 -6.00 14.02 5.10
CA LEU A 98 -7.02 12.96 5.14
C LEU A 98 -7.69 12.83 6.52
N SER A 99 -7.16 13.51 7.54
CA SER A 99 -7.79 13.64 8.86
C SER A 99 -8.77 14.82 8.86
N TYR A 100 -10.05 14.55 9.10
CA TYR A 100 -11.10 15.58 9.28
C TYR A 100 -11.22 16.01 10.74
#